data_AF-A0A9W2X4K5-F1
#
_entry.id   AF-A0A9W2X4K5-F1
#
_cell.length_a   1.000
_cell.length_b   1.000
_cell.length_c   1.000
_cell.angle_alpha   90.00
_cell.angle_beta   90.00
_cell.angle_gamma   90.00
#
_symmetry.space_group_name_H-M   'P 1'
#
loop_
_entity.id
_entity.type
_entity.pdbx_description
1 polymer ?
#
loop_
_entity_poly.entity_id
_entity_poly.type
_entity_poly.pdbx_seq_one_letter_code
_entity_poly.pdbx_strand_id
1 'polypeptide(L)'
;MAKEQLFRQKVLAQNSGYDLQETVVKVQVEHSESKQPVGIDLNTGEPMVAADAGVWDNYCVKKQLLHSCTVIATNVLLVDEIMRAEHRLRMRRLSGHGSRA
;
A
#
# COMPACT_ATOMS: atom_id res chain seq x y z
N MET A 1 10.26 -0.54 7.33
CA MET A 1 10.40 -1.98 7.60
C MET A 1 9.48 -2.42 8.74
N ALA A 2 9.82 -2.26 10.02
CA ALA A 2 8.99 -2.76 11.13
C ALA A 2 7.54 -2.22 11.14
N LYS A 3 7.35 -0.93 10.83
CA LYS A 3 6.00 -0.32 10.73
C LYS A 3 5.14 -0.88 9.58
N GLU A 4 5.76 -1.33 8.49
CA GLU A 4 5.04 -1.88 7.33
C GLU A 4 4.47 -3.27 7.64
N GLN A 5 5.20 -4.08 8.39
CA GLN A 5 4.74 -5.39 8.85
C GLN A 5 3.47 -5.25 9.69
N LEU A 6 3.42 -4.23 10.54
CA LEU A 6 2.25 -3.92 11.35
C LEU A 6 1.03 -3.53 10.53
N PHE A 7 1.24 -2.75 9.46
CA PHE A 7 0.14 -2.31 8.61
C PHE A 7 -0.52 -3.49 7.90
N ARG A 8 0.27 -4.44 7.37
CA ARG A 8 -0.31 -5.66 6.75
C ARG A 8 -1.13 -6.47 7.74
N GLN A 9 -0.64 -6.66 8.95
CA GLN A 9 -1.36 -7.40 10.00
C GLN A 9 -2.67 -6.73 10.40
N LYS A 10 -2.68 -5.38 10.49
CA LYS A 10 -3.90 -4.60 10.74
C LYS A 10 -4.95 -4.81 9.67
N VAL A 11 -4.56 -4.73 8.39
CA VAL A 11 -5.49 -4.92 7.26
C VAL A 11 -6.04 -6.34 7.25
N LEU A 12 -5.20 -7.34 7.55
CA LEU A 12 -5.64 -8.73 7.66
C LEU A 12 -6.65 -8.93 8.79
N ALA A 13 -6.37 -8.44 10.00
CA ALA A 13 -7.28 -8.52 11.13
C ALA A 13 -8.62 -7.83 10.85
N GLN A 14 -8.58 -6.63 10.25
CA GLN A 14 -9.78 -5.89 9.87
C GLN A 14 -10.62 -6.63 8.84
N ASN A 15 -9.99 -7.20 7.81
CA ASN A 15 -10.70 -7.96 6.78
C ASN A 15 -11.34 -9.24 7.31
N SER A 16 -10.76 -9.83 8.36
CA SER A 16 -11.31 -11.00 9.05
C SER A 16 -12.33 -10.64 10.14
N GLY A 17 -12.59 -9.36 10.40
CA GLY A 17 -13.55 -8.92 11.42
C GLY A 17 -13.04 -9.00 12.86
N TYR A 18 -11.74 -9.16 13.08
CA TYR A 18 -11.12 -9.17 14.40
C TYR A 18 -10.77 -7.76 14.89
N ASP A 19 -10.60 -7.61 16.21
CA ASP A 19 -10.13 -6.35 16.78
C ASP A 19 -8.68 -6.07 16.34
N LEU A 20 -8.48 -4.91 15.70
CA LEU A 20 -7.19 -4.51 15.15
C LEU A 20 -6.11 -4.33 16.23
N GLN A 21 -6.46 -3.80 17.39
CA GLN A 21 -5.49 -3.48 18.43
C GLN A 21 -5.10 -4.76 19.17
N GLU A 22 -6.08 -5.55 19.56
CA GLU A 22 -5.84 -6.80 20.31
C GLU A 22 -4.99 -7.77 19.50
N THR A 23 -5.38 -8.04 18.25
CA THR A 23 -4.68 -8.98 17.37
C THR A 23 -3.23 -8.57 17.11
N VAL A 24 -3.00 -7.28 16.87
CA VAL A 24 -1.65 -6.76 16.59
C VAL A 24 -0.76 -6.81 17.82
N VAL A 25 -1.30 -6.53 19.01
CA VAL A 25 -0.52 -6.61 20.26
C VAL A 25 -0.13 -8.05 20.54
N LYS A 26 -1.04 -9.02 20.40
CA LYS A 26 -0.74 -10.46 20.57
C LYS A 26 0.40 -10.90 19.65
N VAL A 27 0.33 -10.54 18.37
CA VAL A 27 1.37 -10.90 17.38
C VAL A 27 2.71 -10.21 17.66
N GLN A 28 2.71 -8.96 18.11
CA GLN A 28 3.95 -8.27 18.48
C GLN A 28 4.65 -8.91 19.68
N VAL A 29 3.87 -9.30 20.70
CA VAL A 29 4.40 -9.97 21.88
C VAL A 29 5.04 -11.29 21.47
N GLU A 30 4.31 -12.12 20.73
CA GLU A 30 4.81 -13.44 20.31
C GLU A 30 5.98 -13.35 19.33
N HIS A 31 5.99 -12.35 18.44
CA HIS A 31 7.14 -12.06 17.58
C HIS A 31 8.38 -11.65 18.38
N SER A 32 8.20 -10.89 19.47
CA SER A 32 9.30 -10.43 20.33
C SER A 32 9.90 -11.57 21.16
N GLU A 33 9.05 -12.48 21.64
CA GLU A 33 9.47 -13.64 22.43
C GLU A 33 10.11 -14.74 21.56
N SER A 34 9.47 -15.11 20.46
CA SER A 34 9.94 -16.19 19.58
C SER A 34 11.10 -15.77 18.68
N LYS A 35 11.22 -14.47 18.35
CA LYS A 35 12.11 -13.93 17.29
C LYS A 35 11.94 -14.61 15.93
N GLN A 36 10.85 -15.34 15.72
CA GLN A 36 10.49 -16.03 14.48
C GLN A 36 9.49 -15.18 13.68
N PRO A 37 9.32 -15.42 12.38
CA PRO A 37 8.27 -14.76 11.59
C PRO A 37 6.88 -15.24 12.04
N VAL A 38 6.26 -14.47 12.94
CA VAL A 38 4.90 -14.67 13.42
C VAL A 38 3.91 -13.90 12.53
N GLY A 39 2.87 -14.60 12.09
CA GLY A 39 1.73 -14.08 11.33
C GLY A 39 0.44 -14.12 12.15
N ILE A 40 -0.68 -13.89 11.47
CA ILE A 40 -2.04 -13.99 12.04
C ILE A 40 -2.75 -15.14 11.35
N ASP A 41 -3.36 -16.03 12.12
CA ASP A 41 -4.31 -17.00 11.60
C ASP A 41 -5.66 -16.31 11.38
N LEU A 42 -6.14 -16.31 10.14
CA LEU A 42 -7.40 -15.66 9.79
C LEU A 42 -8.63 -16.48 10.20
N ASN A 43 -8.46 -17.75 10.56
CA ASN A 43 -9.56 -18.61 11.00
C ASN A 43 -9.81 -18.51 12.51
N THR A 44 -8.75 -18.35 13.29
CA THR A 44 -8.80 -18.29 14.75
C THR A 44 -8.61 -16.88 15.30
N GLY A 45 -7.95 -16.00 14.54
CA GLY A 45 -7.57 -14.66 14.98
C GLY A 45 -6.34 -14.62 15.88
N GLU A 46 -5.69 -15.77 16.10
CA GLU A 46 -4.55 -15.90 17.00
C GLU A 46 -3.21 -15.84 16.24
N PRO A 47 -2.12 -15.41 16.92
CA PRO A 47 -0.78 -15.46 16.36
C PRO A 47 -0.36 -16.88 15.99
N MET A 48 0.29 -17.03 14.85
CA MET A 48 0.81 -18.33 14.38
C MET A 48 2.19 -18.16 13.74
N VAL A 49 3.04 -19.19 13.82
CA VAL A 49 4.31 -19.21 13.09
C VAL A 49 4.03 -19.45 11.60
N ALA A 50 4.38 -18.48 10.75
CA ALA A 50 4.04 -18.54 9.32
C ALA A 50 4.71 -19.71 8.60
N ALA A 51 5.90 -20.12 9.07
CA ALA A 51 6.64 -21.26 8.52
C ALA A 51 5.89 -22.59 8.72
N ASP A 52 5.30 -22.81 9.89
CA ASP A 52 4.59 -24.04 10.24
C ASP A 52 3.24 -24.14 9.52
N ALA A 53 2.60 -23.01 9.26
CA ALA A 53 1.39 -22.91 8.45
C ALA A 53 1.65 -23.02 6.93
N GLY A 54 2.92 -23.11 6.50
CA GLY A 54 3.29 -23.15 5.09
C GLY A 54 3.06 -21.84 4.33
N VAL A 55 2.91 -20.72 5.05
CA VAL A 55 2.68 -19.39 4.47
C VAL A 55 4.02 -18.73 4.17
N TRP A 56 4.48 -18.91 2.93
CA TRP A 56 5.74 -18.34 2.45
C TRP A 56 5.49 -17.25 1.41
N ASP A 57 6.23 -16.16 1.52
CA ASP A 57 6.27 -15.09 0.52
C ASP A 57 7.55 -15.19 -0.31
N ASN A 58 7.43 -14.92 -1.62
CA ASN A 58 8.62 -14.80 -2.45
C ASN A 58 9.40 -13.53 -2.06
N TYR A 59 10.68 -13.71 -1.74
CA TYR A 59 11.60 -12.63 -1.42
C TYR A 59 11.60 -11.50 -2.47
N CYS A 60 11.55 -11.85 -3.76
CA CYS A 60 11.55 -10.88 -4.86
C CYS A 60 10.35 -9.93 -4.79
N VAL A 61 9.18 -10.43 -4.36
CA VAL A 61 7.96 -9.62 -4.21
C VAL A 61 8.11 -8.60 -3.09
N LYS A 62 8.60 -9.02 -1.92
CA LYS A 62 8.82 -8.09 -0.79
C LYS A 62 9.89 -7.04 -1.10
N LYS A 63 10.98 -7.44 -1.78
CA LYS A 63 12.05 -6.52 -2.19
C LYS A 63 11.54 -5.50 -3.21
N GLN A 64 10.78 -5.93 -4.21
CA GLN A 64 10.23 -5.03 -5.22
C GLN A 64 9.21 -4.07 -4.61
N LEU A 65 8.33 -4.55 -3.72
CA LEU A 65 7.35 -3.71 -3.04
C LEU A 65 8.02 -2.56 -2.29
N LEU A 66 9.04 -2.87 -1.48
CA LEU A 66 9.81 -1.88 -0.73
C LEU A 66 10.49 -0.87 -1.66
N HIS A 67 11.09 -1.35 -2.75
CA HIS A 67 11.75 -0.49 -3.71
C HIS A 67 10.77 0.45 -4.42
N SER A 68 9.69 -0.07 -5.00
CA SER A 68 8.70 0.75 -5.70
C SER A 68 8.03 1.76 -4.77
N CYS A 69 7.63 1.34 -3.57
CA CYS A 69 6.95 2.22 -2.61
C CYS A 69 7.85 3.39 -2.16
N THR A 70 9.13 3.13 -1.90
CA THR A 70 10.06 4.20 -1.49
C THR A 70 10.27 5.23 -2.60
N VAL A 71 10.46 4.79 -3.85
CA VAL A 71 10.62 5.70 -5.00
C VAL A 71 9.38 6.55 -5.21
N ILE A 72 8.18 5.95 -5.19
CA ILE A 72 6.91 6.70 -5.36
C ILE A 72 6.69 7.67 -4.22
N ALA A 73 6.91 7.23 -2.96
CA ALA A 73 6.73 8.09 -1.80
C ALA A 73 7.67 9.30 -1.84
N THR A 74 8.93 9.11 -2.21
CA THR A 74 9.88 10.20 -2.39
C THR A 74 9.41 11.17 -3.48
N ASN A 75 8.95 10.67 -4.62
CA ASN A 75 8.44 11.53 -5.70
C ASN A 75 7.20 12.32 -5.27
N VAL A 76 6.28 11.72 -4.52
CA VAL A 76 5.10 12.42 -3.98
C VAL A 76 5.50 13.49 -2.96
N LEU A 77 6.48 13.21 -2.10
CA LEU A 77 6.94 14.16 -1.08
C LEU A 77 7.77 15.32 -1.66
N LEU A 78 8.44 15.12 -2.80
CA LEU A 78 9.26 16.14 -3.46
C LEU A 78 8.45 17.10 -4.35
N VAL A 79 7.25 16.70 -4.78
CA VAL A 79 6.37 17.54 -5.59
C VAL A 79 5.60 18.48 -4.66
N ASP A 80 6.00 19.75 -4.61
CA ASP A 80 5.37 20.78 -3.78
C ASP A 80 4.04 21.26 -4.38
N GLU A 81 3.97 21.39 -5.71
CA GLU A 81 2.74 21.82 -6.41
C GLU A 81 2.46 21.00 -7.67
N ILE A 82 1.18 20.69 -7.88
CA ILE A 82 0.67 20.05 -9.10
C ILE A 82 -0.08 21.11 -9.90
N MET A 83 0.54 21.63 -10.97
CA MET A 83 -0.12 22.56 -11.87
C MET A 83 -1.01 21.79 -12.87
N ARG A 84 -2.33 21.85 -12.68
CA ARG A 84 -3.30 21.35 -13.68
C ARG A 84 -3.56 22.44 -14.72
N ALA A 85 -3.09 22.23 -15.95
CA ALA A 85 -3.50 23.03 -17.09
C ALA A 85 -4.74 22.40 -17.75
N GLU A 86 -5.91 22.97 -17.46
CA GLU A 86 -7.15 22.66 -18.18
C GLU A 86 -6.98 23.07 -19.66
N HIS A 87 -7.15 22.13 -20.59
CA HIS A 87 -7.02 22.39 -22.02
C HIS A 87 -8.24 23.23 -22.49
N ARG A 88 -8.20 24.55 -22.31
CA ARG A 88 -9.22 25.45 -22.86
C ARG A 88 -9.05 25.51 -24.37
N LEU A 89 -9.75 24.63 -25.09
CA LEU A 89 -9.95 24.74 -26.53
C LEU A 89 -10.58 26.10 -26.83
N ARG A 90 -9.73 27.06 -27.17
CA ARG A 90 -10.10 28.37 -27.67
C ARG A 90 -10.56 28.14 -29.10
N MET A 91 -11.84 27.84 -29.32
CA MET A 91 -12.46 28.05 -30.64
C MET A 91 -12.44 29.55 -30.93
N ARG A 92 -11.29 30.00 -31.43
CA ARG A 92 -11.06 31.37 -31.85
C ARG A 92 -11.48 31.44 -33.31
N ARG A 93 -12.69 31.95 -33.54
CA ARG A 93 -13.20 32.59 -34.76
C ARG A 93 -12.76 31.95 -36.09
N LEU A 94 -13.64 31.14 -36.69
CA LEU A 94 -13.82 31.21 -38.15
C LEU A 94 -14.78 32.37 -38.44
N SER A 95 -14.23 33.58 -38.36
CA SER A 95 -14.75 34.77 -39.00
C SER A 95 -13.61 35.26 -39.88
N GLY A 96 -13.62 34.78 -41.13
CA GLY A 96 -12.67 35.11 -42.18
C GLY A 96 -13.44 35.04 -43.50
N HIS A 97 -13.68 36.22 -44.08
CA HIS A 97 -14.33 36.45 -45.36
C HIS A 97 -13.59 35.81 -46.56
N GLY A 98 -14.35 35.57 -47.64
CA GLY A 98 -13.87 35.29 -49.01
C GLY A 98 -14.15 33.86 -49.44
N SER A 99 -14.72 33.54 -50.61
CA SER A 99 -14.90 34.28 -51.85
C SER A 99 -15.85 33.47 -52.75
N ARG A 100 -16.72 34.17 -53.51
CA ARG A 100 -17.29 33.82 -54.83
C ARG A 100 -17.49 32.34 -55.19
N ALA A 101 -18.75 31.96 -55.40
CA ALA A 101 -19.26 31.34 -56.62
C ALA A 101 -20.76 31.61 -56.73
#